data_AF-A0AB33K5T5-F1
#
_entry.id   AF-A0AB33K5T5-F1
#
_cell.length_a   1.000
_cell.length_b   1.000
_cell.length_c   1.000
_cell.angle_alpha   90.00
_cell.angle_beta   90.00
_cell.angle_gamma   90.00
#
_symmetry.space_group_name_H-M   'P 1'
#
loop_
_entity.id
_entity.type
_entity.pdbx_description
1 polymer ?
#
loop_
_entity_poly.entity_id
_entity_poly.type
_entity_poly.pdbx_seq_one_letter_code
_entity_poly.pdbx_strand_id
1 'polypeptide(L)'
;MTQPLDLAPIRARHRAATPGDWYLQPNHGPNFVSSEVNGYERGVGALDFGSEDNTGAMADRAFVLAAHTDMGQLLAEVTRLRAIDKQETLRAELATARQRAELAEARLAAVLALLPADPAEDINASWIPLRHIRAALNLPAPAAGSAG
;
A
#
# COMPACT_ATOMS: atom_id res chain seq x y z
N MET A 1 10.08 16.23 4.48
CA MET A 1 9.23 15.03 4.39
C MET A 1 9.67 14.07 5.48
N THR A 2 8.81 13.78 6.45
CA THR A 2 9.08 12.83 7.52
C THR A 2 9.09 11.42 6.91
N GLN A 3 10.13 10.63 7.15
CA GLN A 3 10.17 9.25 6.66
C GLN A 3 8.94 8.48 7.19
N PRO A 4 8.40 7.51 6.42
CA PRO A 4 7.33 6.66 6.91
C PRO A 4 7.78 5.96 8.19
N LEU A 5 6.97 6.02 9.25
CA LEU A 5 7.28 5.39 10.53
C LEU A 5 7.57 3.89 10.32
N ASP A 6 8.73 3.40 10.75
CA ASP A 6 8.98 1.96 10.77
C ASP A 6 8.14 1.31 11.88
N LEU A 7 7.19 0.45 11.47
CA LEU A 7 6.30 -0.26 12.40
C LEU A 7 6.88 -1.57 12.90
N ALA A 8 7.96 -2.09 12.30
CA ALA A 8 8.50 -3.40 12.68
C ALA A 8 8.93 -3.44 14.16
N PRO A 9 9.65 -2.44 14.71
CA PRO A 9 10.02 -2.43 16.13
C PRO A 9 8.81 -2.28 17.07
N ILE A 10 7.74 -1.61 16.64
CA ILE A 10 6.52 -1.45 17.43
C ILE A 10 5.75 -2.77 17.47
N ARG A 11 5.59 -3.43 16.31
CA ARG A 11 4.97 -4.75 16.22
C ARG A 11 5.72 -5.80 17.03
N ALA A 12 7.05 -5.78 17.02
CA ALA A 12 7.87 -6.70 17.79
C ALA A 12 7.60 -6.55 19.30
N ARG A 13 7.59 -5.31 19.81
CA ARG A 13 7.27 -5.02 21.20
C ARG A 13 5.84 -5.41 21.56
N HIS A 14 4.87 -5.09 20.70
CA HIS A 14 3.46 -5.46 20.91
C HIS A 14 3.27 -6.97 21.01
N ARG A 15 3.88 -7.75 20.11
CA ARG A 15 3.82 -9.23 20.16
C ARG A 15 4.52 -9.85 21.36
N ALA A 16 5.55 -9.18 21.87
CA ALA A 16 6.30 -9.65 23.04
C ALA A 16 5.60 -9.33 24.37
N ALA A 17 4.72 -8.33 24.38
CA ALA A 17 3.93 -7.99 25.55
C ALA A 17 2.90 -9.09 25.86
N THR A 18 2.57 -9.27 27.15
CA THR A 18 1.51 -10.20 27.56
C THR A 18 0.19 -9.77 26.90
N PRO A 19 -0.48 -10.67 26.18
CA PRO A 19 -1.75 -10.37 25.54
C PRO A 19 -2.90 -10.31 26.56
N GLY A 20 -3.99 -9.68 26.16
CA GLY A 20 -5.21 -9.59 26.95
C GLY A 20 -5.29 -8.31 27.77
N ASP A 21 -6.44 -8.14 28.41
CA ASP A 21 -6.69 -6.98 29.24
C ASP A 21 -5.95 -7.15 30.57
N TRP A 22 -5.27 -6.08 30.97
CA TRP A 22 -4.67 -6.00 32.29
C TRP A 22 -5.66 -5.34 33.24
N TYR A 23 -5.83 -5.93 34.41
CA TYR A 23 -6.74 -5.44 35.43
C TYR A 23 -6.09 -5.44 36.80
N LEU A 24 -6.74 -4.77 37.72
CA LEU A 24 -6.33 -4.72 39.11
C LEU A 24 -6.63 -6.02 39.83
N GLN A 25 -5.70 -6.52 40.64
CA GLN A 25 -5.94 -7.68 41.49
C GLN A 25 -5.71 -7.33 42.98
N PRO A 26 -6.73 -6.75 43.65
CA PRO A 26 -6.59 -6.20 45.01
C PRO A 26 -6.10 -7.21 46.05
N ASN A 27 -6.38 -8.51 45.84
CA ASN A 27 -5.98 -9.60 46.72
C ASN A 27 -4.45 -9.75 46.84
N HIS A 28 -3.67 -9.20 45.90
CA HIS A 28 -2.20 -9.23 45.89
C HIS A 28 -1.57 -7.88 46.25
N GLY A 29 -2.40 -6.88 46.57
CA GLY A 29 -1.99 -5.52 46.92
C GLY A 29 -2.58 -4.45 45.99
N PRO A 30 -2.57 -3.17 46.41
CA PRO A 30 -3.25 -2.08 45.70
C PRO A 30 -2.63 -1.74 44.33
N ASN A 31 -1.36 -2.08 44.12
CA ASN A 31 -0.60 -1.78 42.90
C ASN A 31 -0.29 -3.05 42.08
N PHE A 32 -0.91 -4.18 42.42
CA PHE A 32 -0.74 -5.41 41.66
C PHE A 32 -1.70 -5.44 40.49
N VAL A 33 -1.14 -5.52 39.29
CA VAL A 33 -1.91 -5.63 38.05
C VAL A 33 -1.62 -6.99 37.41
N SER A 34 -2.65 -7.63 36.90
CA SER A 34 -2.54 -8.96 36.33
C SER A 34 -3.35 -9.09 35.05
N SER A 35 -3.02 -10.12 34.29
CA SER A 35 -3.82 -10.59 33.17
C SER A 35 -3.87 -12.11 33.21
N GLU A 36 -5.03 -12.69 32.90
CA GLU A 36 -5.20 -14.14 32.82
C GLU A 36 -5.04 -14.58 31.36
N VAL A 37 -4.00 -15.39 31.11
CA VAL A 37 -3.70 -15.88 29.76
C VAL A 37 -3.58 -17.39 29.81
N ASN A 38 -4.46 -18.09 29.08
CA ASN A 38 -4.51 -19.55 29.02
C ASN A 38 -4.64 -20.22 30.41
N GLY A 39 -5.40 -19.62 31.33
CA GLY A 39 -5.60 -20.12 32.69
C GLY A 39 -4.41 -19.89 33.64
N TYR A 40 -3.43 -19.07 33.24
CA TYR A 40 -2.33 -18.66 34.10
C TYR A 40 -2.38 -17.15 34.35
N GLU A 41 -2.33 -16.77 35.63
CA GLU A 41 -2.20 -15.38 36.03
C GLU A 41 -0.76 -14.90 35.79
N ARG A 42 -0.63 -13.79 35.05
CA ARG A 42 0.63 -13.08 34.86
C ARG A 42 0.51 -11.72 35.52
N GLY A 43 1.29 -11.49 36.57
CA GLY A 43 1.20 -10.28 37.38
C GLY A 43 2.46 -9.41 37.35
N VAL A 44 2.27 -8.11 37.54
CA VAL A 44 3.32 -7.12 37.81
C VAL A 44 2.94 -6.41 39.12
N GLY A 45 3.79 -6.55 40.14
CA GLY A 45 3.46 -6.10 41.50
C GLY A 45 3.85 -4.66 41.86
N ALA A 46 4.38 -3.88 40.92
CA ALA A 46 4.99 -2.59 41.22
C ALA A 46 4.66 -1.49 40.19
N LEU A 47 3.45 -1.51 39.62
CA LEU A 47 2.97 -0.37 38.82
C LEU A 47 2.25 0.63 39.73
N ASP A 48 3.01 1.57 40.27
CA ASP A 48 2.47 2.66 41.08
C ASP A 48 2.18 3.89 40.20
N PHE A 49 0.91 4.26 40.11
CA PHE A 49 0.45 5.46 39.40
C PHE A 49 0.18 6.63 40.36
N GLY A 50 0.26 6.41 41.68
CA GLY A 50 -0.14 7.37 42.70
C GLY A 50 -1.55 7.10 43.26
N SER A 51 -2.08 8.09 44.00
CA SER A 51 -3.37 7.98 44.71
C SER A 51 -4.56 7.85 43.77
N GLU A 52 -5.57 7.08 44.17
CA GLU A 52 -6.87 6.96 43.49
C GLU A 52 -7.64 8.29 43.43
N ASP A 53 -7.37 9.21 44.37
CA ASP A 53 -7.97 10.55 44.39
C ASP A 53 -7.36 11.48 43.32
N ASN A 54 -6.25 11.08 42.69
CA ASN A 54 -5.65 11.82 41.60
C ASN A 54 -6.23 11.35 40.25
N THR A 55 -7.13 12.15 39.68
CA THR A 55 -7.78 11.85 38.40
C THR A 55 -6.79 11.66 37.25
N GLY A 56 -5.65 12.37 37.26
CA GLY A 56 -4.58 12.19 36.27
C GLY A 56 -3.92 10.81 36.38
N ALA A 57 -3.60 10.38 37.60
CA ALA A 57 -3.05 9.04 37.87
C ALA A 57 -3.99 7.92 37.40
N MET A 58 -5.30 8.10 37.61
CA MET A 58 -6.29 7.11 37.16
C MET A 58 -6.42 7.07 35.63
N ALA A 59 -6.27 8.20 34.94
CA ALA A 59 -6.23 8.25 33.49
C ALA A 59 -4.98 7.57 32.92
N ASP A 60 -3.80 7.84 33.49
CA ASP A 60 -2.54 7.20 33.09
C ASP A 60 -2.59 5.68 33.31
N ARG A 61 -3.18 5.26 34.43
CA ARG A 61 -3.43 3.85 34.73
C ARG A 61 -4.31 3.20 33.68
N ALA A 62 -5.46 3.79 33.38
CA ALA A 62 -6.39 3.25 32.38
C ALA A 62 -5.71 3.14 31.01
N PHE A 63 -4.95 4.15 30.61
CA PHE A 63 -4.19 4.16 29.36
C PHE A 63 -3.17 3.02 29.29
N VAL A 64 -2.36 2.83 30.35
CA VAL A 64 -1.34 1.77 30.37
C VAL A 64 -1.96 0.37 30.38
N LEU A 65 -3.05 0.16 31.12
CA LEU A 65 -3.74 -1.13 31.18
C LEU A 65 -4.42 -1.50 29.85
N ALA A 66 -4.91 -0.51 29.10
CA ALA A 66 -5.50 -0.70 27.77
C ALA A 66 -4.45 -0.80 26.64
N ALA A 67 -3.19 -0.46 26.90
CA ALA A 67 -2.18 -0.24 25.87
C ALA A 67 -1.99 -1.43 24.91
N HIS A 68 -2.08 -2.68 25.38
CA HIS A 68 -1.95 -3.84 24.50
C HIS A 68 -3.10 -3.90 23.46
N THR A 69 -4.34 -3.68 23.90
CA THR A 69 -5.53 -3.70 23.05
C THR A 69 -5.53 -2.52 22.08
N ASP A 70 -5.30 -1.31 22.58
CA ASP A 70 -5.29 -0.08 21.78
C ASP A 70 -4.17 -0.09 20.73
N MET A 71 -2.95 -0.54 21.10
CA MET A 71 -1.85 -0.66 20.16
C MET A 71 -2.15 -1.65 19.04
N GLY A 72 -2.85 -2.74 19.34
CA GLY A 72 -3.31 -3.70 18.34
C GLY A 72 -4.23 -3.05 17.30
N GLN A 73 -5.20 -2.26 17.76
CA GLN A 73 -6.13 -1.52 16.91
C GLN A 73 -5.41 -0.45 16.07
N LEU A 74 -4.51 0.32 16.69
CA LEU A 74 -3.72 1.33 15.99
C LEU A 74 -2.83 0.71 14.90
N LEU A 75 -2.16 -0.40 15.19
CA LEU A 75 -1.34 -1.11 14.20
C LEU A 75 -2.17 -1.66 13.04
N ALA A 76 -3.38 -2.13 13.31
CA ALA A 76 -4.32 -2.57 12.27
C ALA A 76 -4.75 -1.37 11.39
N GLU A 77 -5.11 -0.25 12.01
CA GLU A 77 -5.55 0.94 11.31
C GLU A 77 -4.45 1.55 10.43
N VAL A 78 -3.22 1.66 10.94
CA VAL A 78 -2.09 2.12 10.12
C VAL A 78 -1.83 1.18 8.93
N THR A 79 -2.03 -0.14 9.12
CA THR A 79 -1.92 -1.11 8.02
C THR A 79 -2.99 -0.85 6.95
N ARG A 80 -4.24 -0.64 7.37
CA ARG A 80 -5.37 -0.34 6.50
C ARG A 80 -5.11 0.94 5.68
N LEU A 81 -4.68 2.01 6.33
CA LEU A 81 -4.41 3.29 5.69
C LEU A 81 -3.28 3.18 4.64
N ARG A 82 -2.21 2.45 4.95
CA ARG A 82 -1.12 2.20 3.97
C ARG A 82 -1.58 1.39 2.77
N ALA A 83 -2.51 0.45 2.96
CA ALA A 83 -3.06 -0.31 1.85
C ALA A 83 -3.89 0.57 0.91
N ILE A 84 -4.67 1.50 1.46
CA ILE A 84 -5.45 2.47 0.69
C ILE A 84 -4.54 3.38 -0.12
N ASP A 85 -3.55 4.01 0.52
CA ASP A 85 -2.59 4.90 -0.13
C ASP A 85 -1.84 4.18 -1.28
N LYS A 86 -1.40 2.94 -1.05
CA LYS A 86 -0.80 2.10 -2.09
C LYS A 86 -1.77 1.84 -3.25
N GLN A 87 -3.04 1.56 -2.96
CA GLN A 87 -4.05 1.29 -3.98
C GLN A 87 -4.35 2.53 -4.83
N GLU A 88 -4.41 3.70 -4.22
CA GLU A 88 -4.60 4.98 -4.91
C GLU A 88 -3.42 5.30 -5.82
N THR A 89 -2.19 5.10 -5.33
CA THR A 89 -0.96 5.26 -6.10
C THR A 89 -0.97 4.35 -7.34
N LEU A 90 -1.26 3.06 -7.15
CA LEU A 90 -1.33 2.09 -8.26
C LEU A 90 -2.41 2.44 -9.28
N ARG A 91 -3.57 2.97 -8.83
CA ARG A 91 -4.63 3.42 -9.74
C ARG A 91 -4.18 4.61 -10.60
N ALA A 92 -3.47 5.57 -10.00
CA ALA A 92 -2.94 6.72 -10.72
C ALA A 92 -1.85 6.31 -11.74
N GLU A 93 -0.95 5.41 -11.35
CA GLU A 93 0.07 4.85 -12.24
C GLU A 93 -0.55 4.11 -13.41
N LEU A 94 -1.57 3.28 -13.16
CA LEU A 94 -2.26 2.52 -14.19
C LEU A 94 -3.06 3.42 -15.15
N ALA A 95 -3.70 4.47 -14.65
CA ALA A 95 -4.35 5.47 -15.49
C ALA A 95 -3.33 6.17 -16.41
N THR A 96 -2.17 6.55 -15.86
CA THR A 96 -1.08 7.16 -16.62
C THR A 96 -0.53 6.20 -17.69
N ALA A 97 -0.35 4.92 -17.34
CA ALA A 97 0.12 3.90 -18.26
C ALA A 97 -0.86 3.67 -19.43
N ARG A 98 -2.17 3.63 -19.14
CA ARG A 98 -3.22 3.53 -20.16
C ARG A 98 -3.20 4.70 -21.13
N GLN A 99 -3.14 5.93 -20.61
CA GLN A 99 -3.08 7.12 -21.45
C GLN A 99 -1.83 7.11 -22.36
N ARG A 100 -0.69 6.64 -21.86
CA ARG A 100 0.53 6.48 -22.66
C ARG A 100 0.38 5.41 -23.74
N ALA A 101 -0.28 4.29 -23.44
CA ALA A 101 -0.55 3.24 -24.41
C ALA A 101 -1.48 3.73 -25.53
N GLU A 102 -2.58 4.40 -25.18
CA GLU A 102 -3.52 5.00 -26.14
C GLU A 102 -2.81 6.01 -27.06
N LEU A 103 -1.95 6.86 -26.50
CA LEU A 103 -1.16 7.81 -27.29
C LEU A 103 -0.17 7.10 -28.22
N ALA A 104 0.46 6.01 -27.76
CA ALA A 104 1.38 5.22 -28.57
C ALA A 104 0.64 4.53 -29.73
N GLU A 105 -0.53 3.95 -29.48
CA GLU A 105 -1.39 3.36 -30.50
C GLU A 105 -1.84 4.40 -31.52
N ALA A 106 -2.30 5.58 -31.09
CA ALA A 106 -2.68 6.67 -31.98
C ALA A 106 -1.50 7.17 -32.84
N ARG A 107 -0.29 7.27 -32.26
CA ARG A 107 0.93 7.61 -33.01
C ARG A 107 1.30 6.55 -34.03
N LEU A 108 1.21 5.27 -33.67
CA LEU A 108 1.46 4.17 -34.59
C LEU A 108 0.45 4.19 -35.75
N ALA A 109 -0.84 4.34 -35.46
CA ALA A 109 -1.89 4.46 -36.47
C ALA A 109 -1.64 5.64 -37.42
N ALA A 110 -1.23 6.81 -36.89
CA ALA A 110 -0.88 7.97 -37.70
C ALA A 110 0.33 7.71 -38.62
N VAL A 111 1.37 7.04 -38.12
CA VAL A 111 2.53 6.65 -38.94
C VAL A 111 2.11 5.67 -40.04
N LEU A 112 1.28 4.67 -39.72
CA LEU A 112 0.79 3.70 -40.69
C LEU A 112 -0.09 4.33 -41.78
N ALA A 113 -0.92 5.33 -41.43
CA ALA A 113 -1.74 6.05 -42.39
C ALA A 113 -0.92 6.91 -43.38
N LEU A 114 0.30 7.33 -42.98
CA LEU A 114 1.22 8.08 -43.84
C LEU A 114 2.05 7.16 -44.75
N LEU A 115 2.04 5.83 -44.53
CA LEU A 115 2.73 4.90 -45.41
C LEU A 115 1.97 4.76 -46.73
N PRO A 116 2.64 4.82 -47.88
CA PRO A 116 1.99 4.58 -49.17
C PRO A 116 1.39 3.17 -49.23
N ALA A 117 0.21 3.06 -49.83
CA ALA A 117 -0.54 1.80 -49.97
C ALA A 117 0.17 0.82 -50.92
N ASP A 118 0.92 1.34 -51.89
CA ASP A 118 1.75 0.56 -52.82
C ASP A 118 3.23 1.01 -52.71
N PRO A 119 4.16 0.15 -52.29
CA PRO A 119 5.59 0.49 -52.23
C PRO A 119 6.23 0.67 -53.62
N ALA A 120 5.53 0.36 -54.72
CA ALA A 120 6.06 0.36 -56.07
C ALA A 120 5.97 1.72 -56.80
N GLU A 121 5.08 2.63 -56.40
CA GLU A 121 4.70 3.74 -57.29
C GLU A 121 5.47 5.07 -57.11
N ASP A 122 6.27 5.25 -56.06
CA ASP A 122 7.13 6.43 -55.98
C ASP A 122 8.34 6.20 -55.05
N ILE A 123 9.45 5.73 -55.63
CA ILE A 123 10.72 5.55 -54.93
C ILE A 123 11.45 6.90 -54.92
N ASN A 124 11.01 7.81 -54.06
CA ASN A 124 11.86 8.91 -53.63
C ASN A 124 12.65 8.48 -52.38
N ALA A 125 13.93 8.83 -52.32
CA ALA A 125 14.89 8.34 -51.30
C ALA A 125 14.48 8.67 -49.85
N SER A 126 13.52 9.58 -49.65
CA SER A 126 12.95 9.96 -48.36
C SER A 126 12.12 8.85 -47.66
N TRP A 127 11.69 7.80 -48.36
CA TRP A 127 10.78 6.77 -47.82
C TRP A 127 11.46 5.50 -47.29
N ILE A 128 12.76 5.33 -47.51
CA ILE A 128 13.53 4.13 -47.12
C ILE A 128 13.44 3.83 -45.61
N PRO A 129 13.54 4.82 -44.68
CA PRO A 129 13.46 4.53 -43.24
C PRO A 129 12.11 3.94 -42.80
N LEU A 130 11.02 4.31 -43.48
CA LEU A 130 9.65 3.94 -43.11
C LEU A 130 9.30 2.50 -43.54
N ARG A 131 9.92 1.97 -44.61
CA ARG A 131 9.72 0.59 -45.08
C ARG A 131 10.29 -0.44 -44.09
N HIS A 132 11.42 -0.13 -43.46
CA HIS A 132 12.05 -0.99 -42.46
C HIS A 132 11.19 -1.14 -41.19
N ILE A 133 10.44 -0.09 -40.80
CA ILE A 133 9.56 -0.11 -39.63
C ILE A 133 8.37 -1.05 -39.85
N ARG A 134 7.73 -1.03 -41.04
CA ARG A 134 6.60 -1.93 -41.35
C ARG A 134 7.02 -3.40 -41.39
N ALA A 135 8.16 -3.69 -42.00
CA ALA A 135 8.71 -5.06 -42.07
C ALA A 135 9.16 -5.58 -40.70
N ALA A 136 9.76 -4.73 -39.85
CA ALA A 136 10.16 -5.11 -38.50
C ALA A 136 8.96 -5.39 -37.56
N LEU A 137 7.78 -4.82 -37.84
CA LEU A 137 6.56 -4.98 -37.04
C LEU A 137 5.62 -6.10 -37.52
N ASN A 138 5.98 -6.86 -38.56
CA ASN A 138 5.20 -8.01 -39.07
C ASN A 138 3.71 -7.70 -39.36
N LEU A 139 3.41 -6.47 -39.81
CA LEU A 139 2.03 -6.05 -40.07
C LEU A 139 1.52 -6.61 -41.41
N PRO A 140 0.26 -7.10 -41.48
CA PRO A 140 -0.33 -7.61 -42.72
C PRO A 140 -0.42 -6.50 -43.80
N ALA A 141 -0.37 -6.92 -45.07
CA ALA A 141 -0.59 -6.03 -46.20
C ALA A 141 -2.00 -5.42 -46.12
N PRO A 142 -2.20 -4.15 -46.52
CA PRO A 142 -3.55 -3.60 -46.54
C PRO A 142 -4.38 -4.40 -47.56
N ALA A 143 -5.64 -4.69 -47.24
CA ALA A 143 -6.54 -5.32 -48.19
C ALA A 143 -6.65 -4.41 -49.42
N ALA A 144 -6.29 -4.94 -50.58
CA ALA A 144 -6.41 -4.22 -51.84
C ALA A 144 -7.89 -3.87 -52.04
N GLY A 145 -8.23 -2.59 -51.89
CA GLY A 145 -9.53 -2.08 -52.26
C GLY A 145 -9.70 -2.28 -53.76
N SER A 146 -10.57 -3.22 -54.14
CA SER A 146 -11.07 -3.34 -55.50
C SER A 146 -11.84 -2.07 -55.83
N ALA A 147 -11.23 -1.17 -56.60
CA ALA A 147 -11.95 -0.12 -57.30
C ALA A 147 -12.82 -0.82 -58.37
N GLY A 148 -14.13 -0.75 -58.18
CA GLY A 148 -15.16 -1.14 -59.14
C GLY A 148 -16.11 0.03 -59.33
#